data_AF-A0A438HB84-F1
#
_entry.id   AF-A0A438HB84-F1
#
_cell.length_a   1.000
_cell.length_b   1.000
_cell.length_c   1.000
_cell.angle_alpha   90.00
_cell.angle_beta   90.00
_cell.angle_gamma   90.00
#
_symmetry.space_group_name_H-M   'P 1'
#
loop_
_entity.id
_entity.type
_entity.pdbx_description
1 polymer ?
#
loop_
_entity_poly.entity_id
_entity_poly.type
_entity_poly.pdbx_seq_one_letter_code
_entity_poly.pdbx_strand_id
1 'polypeptide(L)'
;MEADKKIKVECLTWTESWELFRMKLGEDTLDFHPEIPELAQAVAQECCGLPLVLTTTGRAMACKKTPQEWKYAIEVLRNSASKFPGMGDKVFPLLKYSYDCLPTEVARSCFLYCALYPEDSHISKFDLIKRWFCEGFLDEFDDMKRAQNQGYNIIGTLIHACLLEETDVDYYVKLHDVIRDMALWIACETGKGQDKFLVQAGGGVN
;
A
#
# COMPACT_ATOMS: atom_id res chain seq x y z
N MET A 1 -22.46 16.21 15.38
CA MET A 1 -23.19 15.38 14.40
C MET A 1 -23.30 14.01 15.03
N GLU A 2 -24.50 13.60 15.44
CA GLU A 2 -24.76 12.22 15.86
C GLU A 2 -25.14 11.43 14.60
N ALA A 3 -24.56 10.25 14.40
CA ALA A 3 -24.87 9.42 13.25
C ALA A 3 -26.24 8.76 13.45
N ASP A 4 -27.18 9.05 12.54
CA ASP A 4 -28.58 8.61 12.63
C ASP A 4 -28.78 7.08 12.56
N LYS A 5 -27.77 6.34 12.08
CA LYS A 5 -27.81 4.87 12.02
C LYS A 5 -26.40 4.29 11.88
N LYS A 6 -26.03 3.34 12.74
CA LYS A 6 -24.79 2.56 12.60
C LYS A 6 -25.09 1.31 11.79
N ILE A 7 -24.53 1.19 10.59
CA ILE A 7 -24.58 -0.02 9.78
C ILE A 7 -23.22 -0.72 9.94
N LYS A 8 -23.24 -1.97 10.40
CA LYS A 8 -22.04 -2.79 10.47
C LYS A 8 -21.79 -3.40 9.09
N VAL A 9 -20.66 -3.06 8.48
CA VAL A 9 -20.20 -3.76 7.28
C VAL A 9 -19.60 -5.09 7.73
N GLU A 10 -20.12 -6.19 7.20
CA GLU A 10 -19.61 -7.54 7.49
C GLU A 10 -18.44 -7.89 6.56
N CYS A 11 -17.57 -8.80 7.01
CA CYS A 11 -16.54 -9.36 6.13
C CYS A 11 -17.19 -10.17 5.01
N LEU A 12 -16.51 -10.25 3.86
CA LEU A 12 -16.93 -11.07 2.75
C LEU A 12 -16.98 -12.55 3.15
N THR A 13 -17.91 -13.28 2.54
CA THR A 13 -17.92 -14.75 2.62
C THR A 13 -16.65 -15.31 1.97
N TRP A 14 -16.34 -16.58 2.24
CA TRP A 14 -15.19 -17.25 1.61
C TRP A 14 -15.26 -17.19 0.08
N THR A 15 -16.44 -17.44 -0.51
CA THR A 15 -16.65 -17.43 -1.96
C THR A 15 -16.36 -16.05 -2.55
N GLU A 16 -16.94 -14.99 -1.99
CA GLU A 16 -16.73 -13.61 -2.43
C GLU A 16 -15.27 -13.17 -2.22
N SER A 17 -14.65 -13.58 -1.11
CA SER A 17 -13.26 -13.28 -0.81
C SER A 17 -12.32 -13.90 -1.83
N TRP A 18 -12.54 -15.17 -2.16
CA TRP A 18 -11.75 -15.91 -3.13
C TRP A 18 -11.91 -15.33 -4.54
N GLU A 19 -13.13 -15.01 -4.94
CA GLU A 19 -13.42 -14.36 -6.23
C GLU A 19 -12.72 -13.00 -6.35
N LEU A 20 -12.87 -12.14 -5.33
CA LEU A 20 -12.20 -10.84 -5.29
C LEU A 20 -10.67 -10.99 -5.35
N PHE A 21 -10.10 -11.94 -4.60
CA PHE A 21 -8.66 -12.17 -4.59
C PHE A 21 -8.15 -12.61 -5.97
N ARG A 22 -8.80 -13.60 -6.60
CA ARG A 22 -8.45 -14.06 -7.95
C ARG A 22 -8.52 -12.94 -8.98
N MET A 23 -9.58 -12.13 -8.93
CA MET A 23 -9.75 -11.00 -9.84
C MET A 23 -8.59 -10.00 -9.72
N LYS A 24 -8.10 -9.76 -8.51
CA LYS A 24 -6.98 -8.81 -8.27
C LYS A 24 -5.62 -9.43 -8.55
N LEU A 25 -5.46 -10.74 -8.35
CA LEU A 25 -4.25 -11.50 -8.65
C LEU A 25 -3.99 -11.63 -10.16
N GLY A 26 -5.05 -11.74 -10.96
CA GLY A 26 -4.97 -12.08 -12.38
C GLY A 26 -4.97 -13.60 -12.59
N GLU A 27 -5.81 -14.07 -13.52
CA GLU A 27 -6.02 -15.50 -13.81
C GLU A 27 -4.70 -16.22 -14.13
N ASP A 28 -3.88 -15.62 -15.00
CA ASP A 28 -2.61 -16.21 -15.49
C ASP A 28 -1.60 -16.54 -14.37
N THR A 29 -1.69 -15.85 -13.22
CA THR A 29 -0.75 -16.05 -12.10
C THR A 29 -0.91 -17.44 -11.49
N LEU A 30 -2.13 -17.99 -11.49
CA LEU A 30 -2.42 -19.30 -10.93
C LEU A 30 -1.82 -20.44 -11.75
N ASP A 31 -1.56 -20.20 -13.03
CA ASP A 31 -1.07 -21.20 -13.98
C ASP A 31 0.46 -21.33 -13.98
N PHE A 32 1.18 -20.48 -13.23
CA PHE A 32 2.65 -20.54 -13.17
C PHE A 32 3.19 -21.84 -12.55
N HIS A 33 2.44 -22.48 -11.64
CA HIS A 33 2.86 -23.73 -10.99
C HIS A 33 1.66 -24.47 -10.35
N PRO A 34 1.60 -25.82 -10.38
CA PRO A 34 0.47 -26.59 -9.84
C PRO A 34 0.21 -26.42 -8.33
N GLU A 35 1.23 -26.05 -7.53
CA GLU A 35 1.07 -25.73 -6.10
C GLU A 35 0.48 -24.33 -5.84
N ILE A 36 0.54 -23.40 -6.81
CA ILE A 36 0.13 -22.00 -6.59
C ILE A 36 -1.36 -21.86 -6.28
N PRO A 37 -2.30 -22.56 -6.93
CA PRO A 37 -3.71 -22.45 -6.60
C PRO A 37 -4.04 -22.72 -5.12
N GLU A 38 -3.43 -23.74 -4.52
CA GLU A 38 -3.64 -24.05 -3.09
C GLU A 38 -2.99 -22.99 -2.19
N LEU A 39 -1.79 -22.54 -2.52
CA LEU A 39 -1.10 -21.48 -1.78
C LEU A 39 -1.84 -20.13 -1.88
N ALA A 40 -2.45 -19.85 -3.03
CA ALA A 40 -3.24 -18.65 -3.25
C ALA A 40 -4.49 -18.62 -2.38
N GLN A 41 -5.17 -19.76 -2.22
CA GLN A 41 -6.27 -19.88 -1.27
C GLN A 41 -5.80 -19.64 0.17
N ALA A 42 -4.64 -20.18 0.56
CA ALA A 42 -4.09 -19.92 1.89
C ALA A 42 -3.81 -18.43 2.13
N VAL A 43 -3.23 -17.71 1.16
CA VAL A 43 -3.05 -16.25 1.26
C VAL A 43 -4.38 -15.51 1.39
N ALA A 44 -5.39 -15.89 0.60
CA ALA A 44 -6.72 -15.27 0.68
C ALA A 44 -7.38 -15.50 2.05
N GLN A 45 -7.14 -16.65 2.70
CA GLN A 45 -7.63 -16.92 4.06
C GLN A 45 -6.97 -15.99 5.09
N GLU A 46 -5.68 -15.71 4.99
CA GLU A 46 -4.99 -14.78 5.89
C GLU A 46 -5.56 -13.34 5.79
N CYS A 47 -6.22 -12.99 4.69
CA CYS A 47 -6.86 -11.68 4.51
C CYS A 47 -8.19 -11.51 5.30
N CYS A 48 -8.68 -12.55 5.96
CA CYS A 48 -9.82 -12.52 6.88
C CYS A 48 -11.13 -11.93 6.30
N GLY A 49 -11.33 -12.04 4.98
CA GLY A 49 -12.52 -11.53 4.30
C GLY A 49 -12.62 -10.00 4.21
N LEU A 50 -11.51 -9.28 4.44
CA LEU A 50 -11.46 -7.83 4.35
C LEU A 50 -11.21 -7.38 2.89
N PRO A 51 -12.16 -6.69 2.22
CA PRO A 51 -12.04 -6.36 0.80
C PRO A 51 -10.77 -5.60 0.42
N LEU A 52 -10.38 -4.63 1.25
CA LEU A 52 -9.18 -3.82 1.02
C LEU A 52 -7.91 -4.66 1.12
N VAL A 53 -7.80 -5.51 2.16
CA VAL A 53 -6.65 -6.40 2.36
C VAL A 53 -6.54 -7.43 1.25
N LEU A 54 -7.66 -8.03 0.84
CA LEU A 54 -7.72 -8.96 -0.30
C LEU A 54 -7.24 -8.28 -1.58
N THR A 55 -7.65 -7.03 -1.80
CA THR A 55 -7.30 -6.27 -2.99
C THR A 55 -5.82 -5.92 -3.04
N THR A 56 -5.28 -5.34 -1.96
CA THR A 56 -3.86 -4.95 -1.90
C THR A 56 -2.95 -6.16 -1.92
N THR A 57 -3.30 -7.24 -1.20
CA THR A 57 -2.50 -8.46 -1.15
C THR A 57 -2.55 -9.20 -2.49
N GLY A 58 -3.72 -9.31 -3.13
CA GLY A 58 -3.85 -9.93 -4.45
C GLY A 58 -2.95 -9.26 -5.49
N ARG A 59 -2.91 -7.93 -5.51
CA ARG A 59 -2.01 -7.15 -6.38
C ARG A 59 -0.53 -7.36 -6.05
N ALA A 60 -0.17 -7.38 -4.77
CA ALA A 60 1.19 -7.65 -4.33
C ALA A 60 1.67 -9.07 -4.71
N MET A 61 0.76 -10.04 -4.76
CA MET A 61 1.06 -11.42 -5.12
C MET A 61 1.14 -11.67 -6.63
N ALA A 62 0.61 -10.77 -7.47
CA ALA A 62 0.55 -10.95 -8.92
C ALA A 62 1.93 -11.08 -9.60
N CYS A 63 3.00 -10.59 -8.97
CA CYS A 63 4.36 -10.73 -9.50
C CYS A 63 5.08 -12.02 -9.04
N LYS A 64 4.50 -12.80 -8.12
CA LYS A 64 5.12 -14.00 -7.52
C LYS A 64 4.87 -15.22 -8.40
N LYS A 65 5.95 -15.89 -8.81
CA LYS A 65 5.89 -16.96 -9.82
C LYS A 65 6.23 -18.33 -9.27
N THR A 66 6.85 -18.40 -8.09
CA THR A 66 7.37 -19.64 -7.53
C THR A 66 6.67 -20.02 -6.22
N PRO A 67 6.41 -21.31 -5.94
CA PRO A 67 5.80 -21.74 -4.68
C PRO A 67 6.52 -21.24 -3.42
N GLN A 68 7.84 -21.05 -3.49
CA GLN A 68 8.67 -20.55 -2.40
C GLN A 68 8.33 -19.09 -2.06
N GLU A 69 8.13 -18.24 -3.06
CA GLU A 69 7.69 -16.85 -2.85
C GLU A 69 6.31 -16.79 -2.18
N TRP A 70 5.40 -17.69 -2.58
CA TRP A 70 4.07 -17.81 -1.98
C TRP A 70 4.11 -18.31 -0.53
N LYS A 71 4.92 -19.34 -0.24
CA LYS A 71 5.12 -19.86 1.13
C LYS A 71 5.73 -18.78 2.04
N TYR A 72 6.72 -18.05 1.55
CA TYR A 72 7.30 -16.92 2.28
C TYR A 72 6.26 -15.82 2.57
N ALA A 73 5.43 -15.47 1.59
CA ALA A 73 4.34 -14.50 1.79
C ALA A 73 3.39 -14.93 2.92
N ILE A 74 3.00 -16.21 2.96
CA ILE A 74 2.14 -16.77 4.01
C ILE A 74 2.81 -16.65 5.38
N GLU A 75 4.11 -16.97 5.48
CA GLU A 75 4.87 -16.82 6.73
C GLU A 75 4.87 -15.37 7.22
N VAL A 76 5.11 -14.41 6.32
CA VAL A 76 5.07 -12.98 6.65
C VAL A 76 3.69 -12.54 7.13
N LEU A 77 2.62 -12.93 6.43
CA LEU A 77 1.24 -12.57 6.79
C LEU A 77 0.83 -13.16 8.16
N ARG A 78 1.15 -14.42 8.43
CA ARG A 78 0.88 -15.08 9.73
C ARG A 78 1.64 -14.46 10.89
N ASN A 79 2.92 -14.13 10.67
CA ASN A 79 3.74 -13.46 11.67
C ASN A 79 3.29 -12.03 11.95
N SER A 80 2.63 -11.40 10.99
CA SER A 80 2.09 -10.05 11.10
C SER A 80 0.80 -10.03 11.93
N ALA A 81 -0.09 -11.02 11.74
CA ALA A 81 -1.34 -11.14 12.48
C ALA A 81 -1.18 -11.54 13.97
N SER A 82 -0.06 -12.20 14.32
CA SER A 82 0.19 -12.72 15.67
C SER A 82 0.86 -11.73 16.64
N LYS A 83 1.43 -10.62 16.14
CA LYS A 83 2.22 -9.68 16.94
C LYS A 83 1.41 -8.56 17.62
N PHE A 84 0.14 -8.37 17.26
CA PHE A 84 -0.61 -7.19 17.70
C PHE A 84 -2.12 -7.50 17.95
N PRO A 85 -2.60 -7.47 19.21
CA PRO A 85 -3.99 -7.76 19.54
C PRO A 85 -4.90 -6.51 19.51
N GLY A 86 -5.58 -6.28 18.38
CA GLY A 86 -6.59 -5.21 18.19
C GLY A 86 -7.07 -5.10 16.72
N MET A 87 -8.09 -4.28 16.42
CA MET A 87 -8.62 -4.14 15.04
C MET A 87 -7.63 -3.41 14.10
N GLY A 88 -7.07 -2.27 14.53
CA GLY A 88 -6.00 -1.58 13.78
C GLY A 88 -4.68 -2.36 13.77
N ASP A 89 -4.43 -3.04 14.89
CA ASP A 89 -3.28 -3.90 15.15
C ASP A 89 -3.19 -5.12 14.21
N LYS A 90 -4.32 -5.67 13.73
CA LYS A 90 -4.31 -6.79 12.78
C LYS A 90 -4.37 -6.36 11.31
N VAL A 91 -5.05 -5.26 11.00
CA VAL A 91 -5.27 -4.84 9.61
C VAL A 91 -4.05 -4.14 9.03
N PHE A 92 -3.39 -3.24 9.78
CA PHE A 92 -2.22 -2.52 9.26
C PHE A 92 -1.05 -3.45 8.91
N PRO A 93 -0.71 -4.47 9.70
CA PRO A 93 0.34 -5.39 9.30
C PRO A 93 0.03 -6.17 8.01
N LEU A 94 -1.25 -6.51 7.78
CA LEU A 94 -1.66 -7.17 6.53
C LEU A 94 -1.57 -6.20 5.33
N LEU A 95 -2.01 -4.95 5.49
CA LEU A 95 -1.89 -3.94 4.45
C LEU A 95 -0.42 -3.55 4.18
N LYS A 96 0.42 -3.55 5.23
CA LYS A 96 1.86 -3.26 5.16
C LYS A 96 2.57 -4.23 4.23
N TYR A 97 2.07 -5.45 4.06
CA TYR A 97 2.63 -6.40 3.09
C TYR A 97 2.68 -5.82 1.67
N SER A 98 1.65 -5.07 1.24
CA SER A 98 1.66 -4.41 -0.08
C SER A 98 2.74 -3.32 -0.16
N TYR A 99 2.90 -2.54 0.91
CA TYR A 99 3.98 -1.55 1.04
C TYR A 99 5.38 -2.19 1.03
N ASP A 100 5.56 -3.32 1.73
CA ASP A 100 6.82 -4.06 1.75
C ASP A 100 7.16 -4.66 0.39
N CYS A 101 6.15 -4.99 -0.42
CA CYS A 101 6.32 -5.46 -1.79
C CYS A 101 6.68 -4.36 -2.80
N LEU A 102 6.70 -3.07 -2.42
CA LEU A 102 7.13 -2.00 -3.31
C LEU A 102 8.59 -2.18 -3.77
N PRO A 103 8.90 -1.88 -5.04
CA PRO A 103 10.17 -2.27 -5.64
C PRO A 103 11.37 -1.47 -5.14
N THR A 104 11.17 -0.25 -4.63
CA THR A 104 12.26 0.66 -4.25
C THR A 104 11.97 1.42 -2.95
N GLU A 105 13.02 1.79 -2.23
CA GLU A 105 12.91 2.69 -1.05
C GLU A 105 12.37 4.07 -1.43
N VAL A 106 12.65 4.53 -2.67
CA VAL A 106 12.11 5.77 -3.21
C VAL A 106 10.58 5.68 -3.32
N ALA A 107 10.04 4.59 -3.89
CA ALA A 107 8.59 4.41 -3.99
C ALA A 107 7.93 4.34 -2.61
N ARG A 108 8.58 3.70 -1.63
CA ARG A 108 8.13 3.65 -0.24
C ARG A 108 8.11 5.05 0.40
N SER A 109 9.18 5.83 0.24
CA SER A 109 9.27 7.19 0.77
C SER A 109 8.24 8.12 0.15
N CYS A 110 8.07 8.05 -1.17
CA CYS A 110 7.04 8.78 -1.91
C CYS A 110 5.62 8.44 -1.41
N PHE A 111 5.33 7.17 -1.16
CA PHE A 111 4.04 6.75 -0.58
C PHE A 111 3.81 7.31 0.82
N LEU A 112 4.80 7.19 1.72
CA LEU A 112 4.68 7.72 3.08
C LEU A 112 4.47 9.23 3.09
N TYR A 113 5.11 9.96 2.17
CA TYR A 113 4.90 11.39 2.02
C TYR A 113 3.44 11.74 1.67
N CYS A 114 2.75 10.91 0.88
CA CYS A 114 1.34 11.15 0.57
C CYS A 114 0.44 11.15 1.81
N ALA A 115 0.84 10.50 2.90
CA ALA A 115 0.07 10.48 4.15
C ALA A 115 -0.01 11.85 4.84
N LEU A 116 0.85 12.79 4.46
CA LEU A 116 0.83 14.18 4.94
C LEU A 116 -0.40 14.96 4.43
N TYR A 117 -1.05 14.47 3.37
CA TYR A 117 -2.27 15.07 2.88
C TYR A 117 -3.48 14.66 3.76
N PRO A 118 -4.51 15.52 3.87
CA PRO A 118 -5.73 15.19 4.62
C PRO A 118 -6.49 14.00 4.04
N GLU A 119 -7.34 13.40 4.87
CA GLU A 119 -8.36 12.42 4.43
C GLU A 119 -9.19 12.96 3.27
N ASP A 120 -9.56 12.06 2.34
CA ASP A 120 -10.34 12.33 1.11
C ASP A 120 -9.78 13.43 0.18
N SER A 121 -8.54 13.88 0.38
CA SER A 121 -7.95 14.94 -0.44
C SER A 121 -7.63 14.46 -1.86
N HIS A 122 -7.99 15.29 -2.84
CA HIS A 122 -7.61 15.09 -4.23
C HIS A 122 -6.23 15.71 -4.46
N ILE A 123 -5.25 14.84 -4.71
CA ILE A 123 -3.85 15.23 -4.84
C ILE A 123 -3.48 15.30 -6.32
N SER A 124 -3.12 16.49 -6.79
CA SER A 124 -2.60 16.70 -8.14
C SER A 124 -1.33 15.87 -8.35
N LYS A 125 -1.34 14.97 -9.35
CA LYS A 125 -0.17 14.12 -9.67
C LYS A 125 1.06 14.99 -9.95
N PHE A 126 0.90 16.09 -10.69
CA PHE A 126 1.98 17.01 -11.01
C PHE A 126 2.57 17.70 -9.77
N ASP A 127 1.73 18.22 -8.88
CA ASP A 127 2.19 18.92 -7.68
C ASP A 127 2.83 17.97 -6.67
N LEU A 128 2.31 16.75 -6.57
CA LEU A 128 2.90 15.70 -5.75
C LEU A 128 4.32 15.37 -6.21
N ILE A 129 4.52 15.17 -7.51
CA ILE A 129 5.84 14.89 -8.08
C ILE A 129 6.80 16.06 -7.85
N LYS A 130 6.34 17.29 -8.04
CA LYS A 130 7.15 18.48 -7.76
C LYS A 130 7.60 18.53 -6.31
N ARG A 131 6.73 18.16 -5.37
CA ARG A 131 7.07 18.08 -3.94
C ARG A 131 8.08 16.97 -3.67
N TRP A 132 7.88 15.76 -4.20
CA TRP A 132 8.87 14.68 -4.07
C TRP A 132 10.24 15.06 -4.63
N PHE A 133 10.28 15.81 -5.74
CA PHE A 133 11.53 16.36 -6.27
C PHE A 133 12.17 17.36 -5.30
N CYS A 134 11.40 18.30 -4.74
CA CYS A 134 11.90 19.27 -3.75
C CYS A 134 12.41 18.61 -2.46
N GLU A 135 11.78 17.50 -2.04
CA GLU A 135 12.24 16.70 -0.89
C GLU A 135 13.47 15.82 -1.21
N GLY A 136 13.93 15.81 -2.47
CA GLY A 136 15.09 15.03 -2.90
C GLY A 136 14.82 13.54 -3.04
N PHE A 137 13.57 13.08 -3.14
CA PHE A 137 13.28 11.66 -3.37
C PHE A 137 13.55 11.23 -4.81
N LEU A 138 13.55 12.19 -5.74
CA LEU A 138 13.73 11.98 -7.18
C LEU A 138 15.11 12.52 -7.62
N ASP A 139 16.12 12.32 -6.79
CA ASP A 139 17.48 12.87 -6.90
C ASP A 139 18.38 12.15 -7.92
N GLU A 140 17.90 11.07 -8.54
CA GLU A 140 18.59 10.41 -9.67
C GLU A 140 18.82 11.38 -10.86
N PHE A 141 18.13 12.53 -10.89
CA PHE A 141 18.20 13.49 -11.98
C PHE A 141 18.24 14.94 -11.49
N ASP A 142 19.18 15.73 -12.04
CA ASP A 142 19.21 17.20 -11.86
C ASP A 142 18.15 17.96 -12.71
N ASP A 143 17.26 17.24 -13.40
CA ASP A 143 16.30 17.78 -14.36
C ASP A 143 14.85 17.41 -14.00
N MET A 144 14.01 18.42 -13.77
CA MET A 144 12.58 18.28 -13.47
C MET A 144 11.85 17.44 -14.52
N LYS A 145 12.23 17.49 -15.81
CA LYS A 145 11.56 16.71 -16.85
C LYS A 145 11.76 15.20 -16.65
N ARG A 146 12.94 14.78 -16.20
CA ARG A 146 13.22 13.36 -15.91
C ARG A 146 12.57 12.93 -14.59
N ALA A 147 12.63 13.78 -13.57
CA ALA A 147 11.92 13.57 -12.31
C ALA A 147 10.40 13.40 -12.53
N GLN A 148 9.80 14.09 -13.51
CA GLN A 148 8.40 13.87 -13.88
C GLN A 148 8.14 12.44 -14.36
N ASN A 149 8.96 11.92 -15.29
CA ASN A 149 8.77 10.56 -15.79
C ASN A 149 8.92 9.52 -14.67
N GLN A 150 9.92 9.68 -13.80
CA GLN A 150 10.12 8.81 -12.65
C GLN A 150 8.93 8.92 -11.67
N GLY A 151 8.49 10.14 -11.37
CA GLY A 151 7.35 10.41 -10.49
C GLY A 151 6.05 9.77 -10.99
N TYR A 152 5.74 9.89 -12.28
CA TYR A 152 4.57 9.21 -12.87
C TYR A 152 4.70 7.69 -12.84
N ASN A 153 5.91 7.14 -13.05
CA ASN A 153 6.14 5.70 -12.91
C ASN A 153 5.91 5.21 -11.47
N ILE A 154 6.37 5.97 -10.47
CA ILE A 154 6.11 5.69 -9.05
C ILE A 154 4.61 5.76 -8.76
N ILE A 155 3.91 6.81 -9.21
CA ILE A 155 2.45 6.93 -9.04
C ILE A 155 1.73 5.71 -9.64
N GLY A 156 2.08 5.30 -10.86
CA GLY A 156 1.52 4.10 -11.48
C GLY A 156 1.78 2.83 -10.68
N THR A 157 2.97 2.70 -10.09
CA THR A 157 3.33 1.57 -9.20
C THR A 157 2.47 1.55 -7.94
N LEU A 158 2.27 2.71 -7.30
CA LEU A 158 1.44 2.85 -6.10
C LEU A 158 -0.05 2.58 -6.38
N ILE A 159 -0.56 3.04 -7.54
CA ILE A 159 -1.93 2.74 -7.99
C ILE A 159 -2.08 1.24 -8.24
N HIS A 160 -1.12 0.62 -8.93
CA HIS A 160 -1.14 -0.82 -9.20
C HIS A 160 -1.13 -1.64 -7.91
N ALA A 161 -0.39 -1.21 -6.89
CA ALA A 161 -0.35 -1.82 -5.57
C ALA A 161 -1.59 -1.52 -4.70
N CYS A 162 -2.55 -0.73 -5.23
CA CYS A 162 -3.73 -0.24 -4.52
C CYS A 162 -3.40 0.56 -3.24
N LEU A 163 -2.25 1.24 -3.24
CA LEU A 163 -1.84 2.17 -2.19
C LEU A 163 -2.24 3.62 -2.50
N LEU A 164 -2.52 3.90 -3.77
CA LEU A 164 -3.19 5.11 -4.26
C LEU A 164 -4.42 4.69 -5.08
N GLU A 165 -5.44 5.53 -5.06
CA GLU A 165 -6.60 5.41 -5.93
C GLU A 165 -6.57 6.51 -6.97
N GLU A 166 -6.85 6.17 -8.23
CA GLU A 166 -7.17 7.18 -9.24
C GLU A 166 -8.55 7.76 -8.96
N THR A 167 -8.69 9.05 -9.21
CA THR A 167 -9.98 9.73 -9.18
C THR A 167 -10.59 9.75 -10.58
N ASP A 168 -11.87 10.13 -10.69
CA ASP A 168 -12.56 10.29 -11.99
C ASP A 168 -11.87 11.27 -12.94
N VAL A 169 -10.94 12.08 -12.42
CA VAL A 169 -10.07 12.96 -13.19
C VAL A 169 -8.67 12.37 -13.18
N ASP A 170 -8.19 11.88 -14.34
CA ASP A 170 -6.89 11.21 -14.53
C ASP A 170 -5.66 11.99 -14.00
N TYR A 171 -5.81 13.28 -13.71
CA TYR A 171 -4.77 14.16 -13.16
C TYR A 171 -4.61 14.09 -11.64
N TYR A 172 -5.54 13.46 -10.92
CA TYR A 172 -5.53 13.40 -9.46
C TYR A 172 -5.48 11.96 -8.94
N VAL A 173 -4.88 11.83 -7.76
CA VAL A 173 -4.90 10.61 -6.94
C VAL A 173 -5.40 10.93 -5.54
N LYS A 174 -5.87 9.92 -4.83
CA LYS A 174 -6.22 10.01 -3.41
C LYS A 174 -5.71 8.81 -2.64
N LEU A 175 -5.60 8.94 -1.33
CA LEU A 175 -5.39 7.81 -0.44
C LEU A 175 -6.74 7.41 0.15
N HIS A 176 -6.97 6.10 0.23
CA HIS A 176 -8.03 5.57 1.07
C HIS A 176 -7.67 5.81 2.54
N ASP A 177 -8.63 6.19 3.39
CA ASP A 177 -8.38 6.57 4.78
C ASP A 177 -7.61 5.50 5.57
N VAL A 178 -8.04 4.23 5.49
CA VAL A 178 -7.33 3.11 6.14
C VAL A 178 -5.89 2.92 5.61
N ILE A 179 -5.62 3.19 4.33
CA ILE A 179 -4.26 3.13 3.76
C ILE A 179 -3.41 4.30 4.27
N ARG A 180 -4.01 5.48 4.38
CA ARG A 180 -3.36 6.66 4.99
C ARG A 180 -3.03 6.40 6.45
N ASP A 181 -3.95 5.84 7.23
CA ASP A 181 -3.72 5.49 8.63
C ASP A 181 -2.60 4.46 8.77
N MET A 182 -2.56 3.46 7.89
CA MET A 182 -1.44 2.52 7.82
C MET A 182 -0.11 3.24 7.51
N ALA A 183 -0.10 4.18 6.55
CA ALA A 183 1.11 4.93 6.21
C ALA A 183 1.61 5.78 7.37
N LEU A 184 0.69 6.47 8.08
CA LEU A 184 1.01 7.21 9.30
C LEU A 184 1.54 6.29 10.39
N TRP A 185 0.93 5.11 10.58
CA TRP A 185 1.42 4.11 11.53
C TRP A 185 2.84 3.66 11.20
N ILE A 186 3.14 3.34 9.93
CA ILE A 186 4.50 2.99 9.48
C ILE A 186 5.48 4.13 9.77
N ALA A 187 5.13 5.37 9.43
CA ALA A 187 5.98 6.54 9.66
C ALA A 187 6.25 6.81 11.15
N CYS A 188 5.28 6.52 12.02
CA CYS A 188 5.46 6.62 13.47
C CYS A 188 6.38 5.52 14.01
N GLU A 189 6.30 4.29 13.48
CA GLU A 189 7.15 3.18 13.90
C GLU A 189 8.60 3.35 13.44
N THR A 190 8.83 3.83 12.22
CA THR A 190 10.20 4.13 11.73
C THR A 190 10.85 5.26 12.52
N GLY A 191 10.08 6.26 12.96
CA GLY A 191 10.55 7.34 13.83
C GLY A 191 10.93 6.93 15.26
N LYS A 192 10.55 5.74 15.72
CA LYS A 192 10.95 5.20 17.04
C LYS A 192 12.31 4.50 17.03
N GLY A 193 12.81 4.11 15.84
CA GLY A 193 14.05 3.34 15.69
C GLY A 193 15.22 4.10 15.05
N GLN A 194 14.96 5.23 14.38
CA GLN A 194 16.00 6.08 13.80
C GLN A 194 15.56 7.54 13.93
N ASP A 195 16.46 8.40 14.42
CA ASP A 195 16.34 9.87 14.41
C ASP A 195 16.33 10.41 12.96
N LYS A 196 15.29 10.09 12.18
CA LYS A 196 15.01 10.68 10.88
C LYS A 196 13.59 11.20 10.90
N PHE A 197 13.47 12.45 11.33
CA PHE A 197 12.25 13.22 11.16
C PHE A 197 11.97 13.38 9.65
N LEU A 198 10.75 13.07 9.21
CA LEU A 198 10.26 13.36 7.85
C LEU A 198 10.20 14.88 7.58
N VAL A 199 10.26 15.71 8.62
CA VAL A 199 10.37 17.16 8.53
C VAL A 199 11.36 17.64 9.58
N GLN A 200 12.49 18.20 9.15
CA GLN A 200 13.39 18.94 10.04
C GLN A 200 13.00 20.42 9.97
N ALA A 201 12.29 20.91 10.99
CA ALA A 201 11.93 22.32 11.07
C ALA A 201 13.17 23.17 11.40
N GLY A 202 13.56 24.04 10.45
CA GLY A 202 14.29 25.29 10.68
C GLY A 202 15.70 25.16 11.26
N GLY A 203 16.70 24.96 10.39
CA GLY A 203 18.06 25.42 10.67
C GLY A 203 18.08 26.94 10.65
N GLY A 204 18.04 27.56 11.83
CA GLY A 204 18.20 29.00 11.98
C GLY A 204 19.46 29.49 11.28
N VAL A 205 19.30 30.51 10.44
CA VAL A 205 20.37 31.25 9.81
C VAL A 205 21.20 31.92 10.92
N ASN A 206 22.50 31.62 10.98
CA ASN A 206 23.49 32.43 11.68
C ASN A 206 24.34 33.16 10.64
#